data_AF-A0A2V6WWC9-F1
#
_entry.id   AF-A0A2V6WWC9-F1
#
_cell.length_a   1.000
_cell.length_b   1.000
_cell.length_c   1.000
_cell.angle_alpha   90.00
_cell.angle_beta   90.00
_cell.angle_gamma   90.00
#
_symmetry.space_group_name_H-M   'P 1'
#
loop_
_entity.id
_entity.type
_entity.pdbx_description
1 polymer ?
#
loop_
_entity_poly.entity_id
_entity_poly.type
_entity_poly.pdbx_seq_one_letter_code
_entity_poly.pdbx_strand_id
1 'polypeptide(L)' 'MSVVALAGGTGAAKLLRGLATLIPARDLTVIGNTGDDSEIWGLHVSPDLDTVTYALAGRLDVARGWGL' A
#
# COMPACT_ATOMS: atom_id res chain seq x y z
N MET A 1 -10.10 9.29 16.75
CA MET A 1 -9.11 10.17 16.08
C MET A 1 -8.91 9.59 14.69
N SER A 2 -8.99 10.40 13.63
CA SER A 2 -8.88 9.91 12.25
C SER A 2 -7.53 10.30 11.66
N VAL A 3 -6.86 9.37 10.98
CA VAL A 3 -5.58 9.59 10.30
C VAL A 3 -5.75 9.30 8.81
N VAL A 4 -5.29 10.23 7.99
CA VAL A 4 -5.22 10.07 6.53
C VAL A 4 -3.75 10.07 6.11
N ALA A 5 -3.35 9.07 5.34
CA ALA A 5 -2.00 8.95 4.80
C ALA A 5 -2.04 8.96 3.27
N LEU A 6 -1.24 9.85 2.67
CA LEU A 6 -0.94 9.78 1.24
C LEU A 6 0.13 8.72 1.02
N ALA A 7 -0.07 7.82 0.07
CA ALA A 7 0.77 6.65 -0.12
C ALA A 7 1.17 6.44 -1.59
N GLY A 8 2.46 6.23 -1.82
CA GLY A 8 3.02 5.79 -3.08
C GLY A 8 4.32 5.04 -2.85
N GLY A 9 4.56 4.00 -3.64
CA GLY A 9 5.72 3.13 -3.58
C GLY A 9 5.89 2.31 -2.29
N THR A 10 7.02 1.61 -2.23
CA THR A 10 7.38 0.71 -1.12
C THR A 10 7.68 1.44 0.19
N GLY A 11 8.06 2.73 0.13
CA GLY A 11 8.28 3.57 1.30
C GLY A 11 7.00 3.80 2.10
N ALA A 12 5.90 4.12 1.41
CA ALA A 12 4.59 4.28 2.04
C ALA A 12 4.09 2.97 2.64
N ALA A 13 4.29 1.84 1.95
CA ALA A 13 3.95 0.52 2.49
C ALA A 13 4.66 0.19 3.82
N LYS A 14 5.94 0.57 3.96
CA LYS A 14 6.69 0.43 5.22
C LYS A 14 6.09 1.29 6.33
N LEU A 15 5.79 2.56 6.05
CA LEU A 15 5.16 3.48 7.01
C LEU A 15 3.79 2.96 7.46
N LEU A 16 2.94 2.57 6.51
CA LEU A 16 1.57 2.12 6.76
C LEU A 16 1.53 0.84 7.59
N ARG A 17 2.46 -0.10 7.37
CA ARG A 17 2.60 -1.28 8.24
C ARG A 17 2.87 -0.89 9.69
N GLY A 18 3.70 0.12 9.93
CA GLY A 18 3.95 0.66 11.27
C GLY A 18 2.69 1.31 11.85
N LEU A 19 2.06 2.20 11.09
CA LEU A 19 0.83 2.90 11.52
C LEU A 19 -0.31 1.94 11.85
N ALA A 20 -0.49 0.88 11.07
CA ALA A 20 -1.52 -0.13 11.28
C ALA A 20 -1.34 -0.95 12.57
N THR A 21 -0.15 -0.92 13.20
CA THR A 21 0.06 -1.50 14.54
C THR A 21 -0.42 -0.60 15.68
N LEU A 22 -0.57 0.70 15.41
CA LEU A 22 -0.89 1.73 16.41
C LEU A 22 -2.31 2.30 16.25
N ILE A 23 -2.87 2.23 15.05
CA ILE A 23 -4.14 2.85 14.68
C ILE A 23 -5.15 1.75 14.32
N PRO A 24 -6.36 1.74 14.91
CA PRO A 24 -7.42 0.83 14.49
C PRO A 24 -7.73 1.01 13.00
N ALA A 25 -7.97 -0.10 12.28
CA ALA A 25 -8.18 -0.05 10.82
C ALA A 25 -9.29 0.92 10.39
N ARG A 26 -10.38 1.03 11.17
CA ARG A 26 -11.50 1.97 10.90
C ARG A 26 -11.10 3.45 10.98
N ASP A 27 -9.98 3.75 11.62
CA ASP A 27 -9.50 5.11 11.89
C ASP A 27 -8.32 5.50 10.97
N LEU A 28 -7.86 4.59 10.09
CA LEU A 28 -6.78 4.80 9.12
C LEU A 28 -7.34 4.79 7.70
N THR A 29 -7.28 5.93 7.01
CA THR A 29 -7.59 6.04 5.59
C THR A 29 -6.32 6.23 4.77
N VAL A 30 -6.18 5.47 3.69
CA VAL A 30 -5.05 5.58 2.77
C VAL A 30 -5.54 6.15 1.43
N ILE A 31 -4.86 7.18 0.95
CA ILE A 31 -5.06 7.73 -0.40
C ILE A 31 -3.84 7.33 -1.22
N GLY A 32 -4.03 6.41 -2.17
CA GLY A 32 -2.97 5.88 -3.00
C GLY A 32 -2.67 6.73 -4.24
N ASN A 33 -1.41 6.75 -4.64
CA ASN A 33 -0.95 7.25 -5.93
C ASN A 33 -1.44 6.33 -7.06
N THR A 34 -1.89 6.94 -8.15
CA THR A 34 -2.30 6.27 -9.40
C THR A 34 -1.46 6.74 -10.60
N GLY A 35 -0.43 7.56 -10.37
CA GLY A 35 0.45 8.05 -11.44
C GLY A 35 1.27 6.96 -12.14
N ASP A 36 1.44 5.81 -11.48
CA ASP A 36 2.16 4.65 -11.99
C ASP A 36 1.22 3.56 -12.53
N ASP A 37 -0.09 3.83 -12.56
CA ASP A 37 -1.07 2.88 -13.12
C ASP A 37 -0.84 2.73 -14.63
N SER A 38 -0.88 1.50 -15.11
CA SER A 38 -0.59 1.18 -16.51
C SER A 38 -1.40 -0.01 -17.01
N GLU A 39 -1.52 -0.12 -18.34
CA GLU A 39 -2.06 -1.31 -18.97
C GLU A 39 -0.91 -2.24 -19.37
N ILE A 40 -0.87 -3.44 -18.80
CA ILE A 40 0.13 -4.47 -19.08
C ILE A 40 -0.60 -5.71 -19.61
N TRP A 41 -0.30 -6.10 -20.85
CA TRP A 41 -0.94 -7.25 -21.52
C TRP A 41 -2.47 -7.21 -21.57
N GLY A 42 -3.06 -6.03 -21.73
CA GLY A 42 -4.52 -5.86 -21.76
C GLY A 42 -5.18 -5.82 -20.38
N LEU A 43 -4.39 -5.76 -19.29
CA LEU A 43 -4.86 -5.71 -17.92
C LEU A 43 -4.43 -4.40 -17.26
N HIS A 44 -5.30 -3.84 -16.41
CA HIS A 44 -4.97 -2.67 -15.60
C HIS A 44 -4.14 -3.07 -14.38
N VAL A 45 -3.01 -2.40 -14.18
CA VAL A 45 -2.06 -2.66 -13.09
C VAL A 45 -1.84 -1.37 -12.31
N SER A 46 -2.11 -1.40 -11.01
CA SER A 46 -1.97 -0.26 -10.09
C SER A 46 -0.90 -0.56 -9.02
N PRO A 47 0.39 -0.38 -9.33
CA PRO A 47 1.49 -0.94 -8.53
C PRO A 47 1.55 -0.42 -7.09
N ASP A 48 1.20 0.85 -6.87
CA ASP A 48 1.24 1.47 -5.54
C ASP A 48 0.08 1.01 -4.66
N LEU A 49 -1.13 0.95 -5.22
CA LEU A 49 -2.31 0.41 -4.53
C LEU A 49 -2.12 -1.07 -4.19
N ASP A 50 -1.60 -1.85 -5.12
CA ASP A 50 -1.28 -3.27 -4.92
C ASP A 50 -0.24 -3.45 -3.81
N THR A 51 0.85 -2.70 -3.86
CA THR A 51 1.92 -2.77 -2.84
C THR A 51 1.40 -2.46 -1.44
N VAL A 52 0.58 -1.41 -1.30
CA VAL A 52 -0.07 -1.06 -0.02
C VAL A 52 -1.01 -2.18 0.43
N THR A 53 -1.81 -2.72 -0.48
CA THR A 53 -2.75 -3.80 -0.21
C THR A 53 -2.02 -5.05 0.30
N TYR A 54 -0.96 -5.48 -0.38
CA TYR A 54 -0.14 -6.61 0.04
C TYR A 54 0.51 -6.36 1.41
N ALA A 55 1.03 -5.16 1.64
CA ALA A 55 1.68 -4.79 2.89
C ALA A 55 0.72 -4.82 4.09
N LEU A 56 -0.47 -4.26 3.96
CA LEU A 56 -1.48 -4.22 5.02
C LEU A 56 -2.19 -5.56 5.22
N ALA A 57 -2.31 -6.38 4.17
CA ALA A 57 -2.82 -7.75 4.27
C ALA A 57 -1.81 -8.74 4.87
N GLY A 58 -0.57 -8.30 5.16
CA GLY A 58 0.50 -9.18 5.64
C GLY A 58 0.97 -10.18 4.58
N ARG A 59 0.81 -9.85 3.30
CA ARG A 59 1.16 -10.70 2.14
C ARG A 59 2.32 -10.17 1.30
N LEU A 60 2.90 -9.04 1.65
CA LEU A 60 4.09 -8.53 0.99
C LEU A 60 5.30 -9.43 1.28
N ASP A 61 6.05 -9.84 0.26
CA ASP A 61 7.37 -10.47 0.43
C ASP A 61 8.34 -9.45 1.06
N VAL A 62 8.53 -9.56 2.38
CA VAL A 62 9.37 -8.65 3.15
C VAL A 62 10.87 -8.89 2.96
N ALA A 63 11.25 -10.10 2.55
CA ALA A 63 12.66 -10.44 2.33
C ALA A 63 13.14 -9.82 1.02
N ARG A 64 12.31 -9.87 -0.02
CA ARG A 64 12.55 -9.21 -1.31
C ARG A 64 12.22 -7.71 -1.28
N GLY A 65 11.22 -7.33 -0.48
CA GLY A 65 10.78 -5.95 -0.29
C GLY A 65 9.68 -5.47 -1.24
N TRP A 66 9.15 -6.34 -2.12
CA TRP A 66 8.09 -6.05 -3.08
C TRP A 66 7.43 -7.35 -3.56
N GLY A 67 6.21 -7.25 -4.09
CA GLY A 67 5.44 -8.41 -4.56
C GLY A 67 4.85 -9.25 -3.43
N LEU A 68 4.36 -10.44 -3.79
CA LEU A 68 3.81 -11.45 -2.87
C LEU A 68 4.87 -12.47 -2.45
#